data_AF-A0A1V1UBU8-F1
#
_entry.id   AF-A0A1V1UBU8-F1
#
_cell.length_a   1.000
_cell.length_b   1.000
_cell.length_c   1.000
_cell.angle_alpha   90.00
_cell.angle_beta   90.00
_cell.angle_gamma   90.00
#
_symmetry.space_group_name_H-M   'P 1'
#
loop_
_entity.id
_entity.type
_entity.pdbx_description
1 polymer ?
#
loop_
_entity_poly.entity_id
_entity_poly.type
_entity_poly.pdbx_seq_one_letter_code
_entity_poly.pdbx_strand_id
1 'polypeptide(L)'
;MDARLIVVFLLLPFVAIFVYATWSEYSRFKREGRAEYGLTYDPETNTTHIGAIAEDEESYDPEDYTPGDGDGEDTAHVKPDPADPNEQDSRT
;
A
#
# COMPACT_ATOMS: atom_id res chain seq x y z
N MET A 1 -0.77 51.99 -13.28
CA MET A 1 -1.15 50.57 -13.18
C MET A 1 -1.57 50.31 -11.74
N ASP A 2 -2.72 49.66 -11.53
CA ASP A 2 -3.17 49.32 -10.18
C ASP A 2 -2.28 48.22 -9.61
N ALA A 3 -1.61 48.50 -8.49
CA ALA A 3 -0.72 47.55 -7.81
C ALA A 3 -1.43 46.25 -7.44
N ARG A 4 -2.75 46.32 -7.16
CA ARG A 4 -3.57 45.14 -6.85
C ARG A 4 -3.66 44.19 -8.05
N LEU A 5 -3.82 44.73 -9.25
CA LEU A 5 -3.89 43.92 -10.47
C LEU A 5 -2.56 43.22 -10.76
N ILE A 6 -1.43 43.91 -10.54
CA ILE A 6 -0.09 43.31 -10.71
C ILE A 6 0.09 42.13 -9.75
N VAL A 7 -0.31 42.28 -8.49
CA VAL A 7 -0.25 41.18 -7.50
C VAL A 7 -1.13 40.00 -7.92
N VAL A 8 -2.36 40.25 -8.40
CA VAL A 8 -3.25 39.19 -8.88
C VAL A 8 -2.61 38.44 -10.06
N PHE A 9 -2.08 39.15 -11.06
CA PHE A 9 -1.43 38.50 -12.21
C PHE A 9 -0.20 37.68 -11.82
N LEU A 10 0.56 38.15 -10.83
CA LEU A 10 1.74 37.45 -10.32
C LEU A 10 1.36 36.17 -9.57
N LEU A 11 0.26 36.17 -8.81
CA LEU A 11 -0.19 35.02 -8.05
C LEU A 11 -1.01 34.02 -8.88
N LEU A 12 -1.71 34.48 -9.91
CA LEU A 12 -2.60 33.67 -10.75
C LEU A 12 -1.98 32.34 -11.23
N PRO A 13 -0.75 32.27 -11.80
CA PRO A 13 -0.20 31.00 -12.25
C PRO A 13 0.00 30.00 -11.11
N PHE A 14 0.41 30.46 -9.92
CA PHE A 14 0.56 29.60 -8.75
C PHE A 14 -0.79 29.07 -8.28
N VAL A 15 -1.78 29.96 -8.14
CA VAL A 15 -3.13 29.57 -7.74
C VAL A 15 -3.71 28.56 -8.74
N ALA A 16 -3.51 28.75 -10.04
CA ALA A 16 -3.96 27.82 -11.07
C ALA A 16 -3.33 26.43 -10.91
N ILE A 17 -2.03 26.35 -10.64
CA ILE A 17 -1.33 25.08 -10.40
C ILE A 17 -1.91 24.38 -9.16
N PHE A 18 -2.10 25.10 -8.05
CA PHE A 18 -2.65 24.52 -6.83
C PHE A 18 -4.07 24.02 -7.02
N VAL A 19 -4.94 24.81 -7.66
CA VAL A 19 -6.32 24.41 -7.96
C VAL A 19 -6.35 23.14 -8.81
N TYR A 20 -5.51 23.07 -9.86
CA TYR A 20 -5.43 21.90 -10.71
C TYR A 20 -4.92 20.67 -9.95
N ALA A 21 -3.85 20.82 -9.17
CA ALA A 21 -3.29 19.73 -8.39
C ALA A 21 -4.29 19.20 -7.34
N THR A 22 -4.98 20.09 -6.62
CA THR A 22 -6.02 19.70 -5.67
C THR A 22 -7.17 18.97 -6.36
N TRP A 23 -7.61 19.44 -7.53
CA TRP A 23 -8.66 18.76 -8.28
C TRP A 23 -8.22 17.38 -8.78
N SER A 24 -7.00 17.28 -9.31
CA SER A 24 -6.41 16.02 -9.75
C SER A 24 -6.33 15.01 -8.60
N GLU A 25 -5.83 15.44 -7.44
CA GLU A 25 -5.70 14.60 -6.26
C GLU A 25 -7.06 14.22 -5.66
N TYR A 26 -8.03 15.14 -5.64
CA TYR A 26 -9.39 14.84 -5.20
C TYR A 26 -10.09 13.83 -6.13
N SER A 27 -9.88 13.98 -7.45
CA SER A 27 -10.39 13.04 -8.45
C SER A 27 -9.79 11.64 -8.26
N ARG A 28 -8.47 11.57 -7.98
CA ARG A 28 -7.76 10.35 -7.63
C ARG A 28 -8.33 9.70 -6.36
N PHE A 29 -8.41 10.47 -5.28
CA PHE A 29 -8.95 10.00 -3.99
C PHE A 29 -10.37 9.44 -4.11
N LYS A 30 -11.21 10.04 -4.95
CA LYS A 30 -12.57 9.55 -5.18
C LYS A 30 -12.62 8.24 -5.96
N ARG A 31 -11.63 7.97 -6.82
CA ARG A 31 -11.58 6.77 -7.68
C ARG A 31 -10.88 5.60 -7.00
N GLU A 32 -9.74 5.88 -6.38
CA GLU A 32 -8.79 4.88 -5.86
C GLU A 32 -8.82 4.79 -4.32
N GLY A 33 -9.56 5.67 -3.64
CA GLY A 33 -9.60 5.70 -2.17
C GLY A 33 -8.35 6.34 -1.54
N ARG A 34 -8.09 6.01 -0.27
CA ARG A 34 -6.86 6.44 0.42
C ARG A 34 -5.70 5.68 -0.22
N ALA A 35 -4.64 6.39 -0.62
CA ALA A 35 -3.43 5.69 -1.05
C ALA A 35 -2.90 4.84 0.11
N GLU A 36 -2.85 3.53 -0.08
CA GLU A 36 -2.14 2.61 0.79
C GLU A 36 -0.66 2.61 0.40
N TYR A 37 0.17 2.85 1.39
CA TYR A 37 1.61 2.90 1.22
C TYR A 37 2.23 1.71 1.94
N GLY A 38 3.11 1.02 1.24
CA GLY A 38 3.74 -0.21 1.71
C GLY A 38 5.22 -0.26 1.37
N LEU A 39 5.85 -1.29 1.90
CA LEU A 39 7.23 -1.63 1.56
C LEU A 39 7.22 -2.55 0.34
N THR A 40 7.67 -2.04 -0.79
CA THR A 40 7.83 -2.82 -2.03
C THR A 40 9.28 -3.24 -2.16
N TYR A 41 9.52 -4.54 -2.32
CA TYR A 41 10.85 -5.09 -2.58
C TYR A 41 11.20 -5.03 -4.07
N ASP A 42 12.34 -4.43 -4.40
CA ASP A 42 12.90 -4.40 -5.75
C ASP A 42 13.98 -5.50 -5.87
N PRO A 43 13.73 -6.57 -6.66
CA PRO A 43 14.67 -7.67 -6.83
C PRO A 43 15.88 -7.31 -7.71
N GLU A 44 15.79 -6.27 -8.53
CA GLU A 44 16.90 -5.85 -9.41
C GLU A 44 17.97 -5.11 -8.61
N THR A 45 17.56 -4.23 -7.70
CA THR A 45 18.47 -3.47 -6.84
C THR A 45 18.71 -4.13 -5.49
N ASN A 46 17.92 -5.16 -5.14
CA ASN A 46 17.93 -5.80 -3.83
C ASN A 46 17.70 -4.79 -2.69
N THR A 47 16.72 -3.90 -2.88
CA THR A 47 16.37 -2.86 -1.90
C THR A 47 14.87 -2.77 -1.73
N THR A 48 14.45 -2.33 -0.54
CA THR A 48 13.03 -2.12 -0.23
C THR A 48 12.74 -0.63 -0.20
N HIS A 49 11.68 -0.19 -0.88
CA HIS A 49 11.28 1.21 -0.96
C HIS A 49 9.84 1.40 -0.49
N ILE A 50 9.53 2.61 -0.02
CA ILE A 50 8.15 3.00 0.27
C ILE A 50 7.48 3.36 -1.05
N GLY A 51 6.46 2.59 -1.43
CA GLY A 51 5.70 2.76 -2.66
C GLY A 51 4.19 2.78 -2.38
N ALA A 52 3.40 3.12 -3.41
CA ALA A 52 1.97 2.85 -3.39
C ALA A 52 1.76 1.35 -3.58
N ILE A 53 0.93 0.75 -2.73
CA ILE A 53 0.50 -0.65 -2.87
C ILE A 53 -0.55 -0.69 -3.98
N ALA A 54 -0.45 -1.65 -4.90
CA ALA A 54 -1.46 -1.83 -5.94
C ALA A 54 -2.78 -2.33 -5.31
N GLU A 55 -3.93 -2.08 -5.96
CA GLU A 55 -5.25 -2.46 -5.43
C GLU A 55 -5.42 -3.98 -5.19
N ASP A 56 -4.55 -4.80 -5.79
CA ASP A 56 -4.51 -6.25 -5.68
C ASP A 56 -3.46 -6.79 -4.69
N GLU A 57 -2.66 -5.91 -4.08
CA GLU A 57 -1.70 -6.27 -3.04
C GLU A 57 -2.25 -5.95 -1.65
N GLU A 58 -2.09 -6.90 -0.72
CA GLU A 58 -2.56 -6.77 0.65
C GLU A 58 -1.74 -5.73 1.41
N SER A 59 -2.43 -4.72 1.96
CA SER A 59 -1.81 -3.69 2.78
C SER A 59 -1.65 -4.16 4.22
N TYR A 60 -0.70 -3.56 4.93
CA TYR A 60 -0.55 -3.81 6.37
C TYR A 60 -1.64 -3.06 7.15
N ASP A 61 -2.54 -3.81 7.80
CA ASP A 61 -3.49 -3.25 8.76
C ASP A 61 -2.89 -3.26 10.18
N PRO A 62 -2.60 -2.10 10.79
CA PRO A 62 -2.10 -2.04 12.16
C PRO A 62 -3.11 -2.55 13.20
N GLU A 63 -4.42 -2.60 12.89
CA GLU A 63 -5.45 -3.13 13.79
C GLU A 63 -5.43 -4.68 13.82
N ASP A 64 -4.91 -5.33 12.77
CA ASP A 64 -4.69 -6.79 12.75
C ASP A 64 -3.44 -7.20 13.54
N TYR A 65 -2.56 -6.24 13.86
CA TYR A 65 -1.33 -6.50 14.59
C TYR A 65 -1.55 -6.50 16.11
N THR A 66 -1.46 -7.69 16.73
CA THR A 66 -1.49 -7.85 18.19
C THR A 66 -0.07 -8.09 18.74
N PRO A 67 0.61 -7.06 19.30
CA PRO A 67 1.94 -7.23 19.87
C PRO A 67 1.88 -8.07 21.15
N GLY A 68 2.29 -9.33 21.08
CA GLY A 68 2.40 -10.22 22.24
C GLY A 68 2.03 -11.68 21.99
N ASP A 69 1.34 -12.00 20.88
CA ASP A 69 0.90 -13.37 20.56
C ASP A 69 1.82 -14.08 19.54
N GLY A 70 3.11 -13.72 19.54
CA GLY A 70 4.12 -14.35 18.72
C GLY A 70 4.69 -15.60 19.40
N ASP A 71 3.94 -16.71 19.33
CA ASP A 71 4.45 -18.08 19.30
C ASP A 71 3.34 -18.97 18.70
N GLY A 72 3.08 -18.79 17.40
CA GLY A 72 2.10 -19.58 16.66
C GLY A 72 2.42 -19.52 15.18
N GLU A 73 2.67 -20.68 14.59
CA GLU A 73 3.08 -20.87 13.20
C GLU A 73 2.21 -20.10 12.21
N ASP A 74 2.87 -19.34 11.33
CA ASP A 74 2.33 -18.87 10.06
C ASP A 74 2.01 -20.08 9.18
N THR A 75 0.84 -20.68 9.44
CA THR A 75 0.27 -21.73 8.60
C THR A 75 -0.47 -21.07 7.46
N ALA A 76 0.31 -20.70 6.44
CA ALA A 76 -0.17 -20.55 5.08
C ALA A 76 -1.20 -21.64 4.79
N HIS A 77 -2.32 -21.23 4.18
CA HIS A 77 -3.42 -22.07 3.71
C HIS A 77 -2.94 -23.37 3.03
N VAL A 78 -2.74 -24.42 3.83
CA VAL A 78 -2.66 -25.80 3.36
C VAL A 78 -3.91 -26.47 3.90
N LYS A 79 -4.90 -26.67 3.02
CA LYS A 79 -5.97 -27.63 3.29
C LYS A 79 -5.29 -28.95 3.65
N PRO A 80 -5.48 -29.51 4.86
CA PRO A 80 -4.93 -30.81 5.17
C PRO A 80 -5.67 -31.85 4.32
N ASP A 81 -4.95 -32.45 3.37
CA ASP A 81 -5.35 -33.70 2.73
C ASP A 81 -5.36 -34.77 3.84
N PRO A 82 -6.45 -35.53 4.05
CA PRO A 82 -6.49 -36.53 5.10
C PRO A 82 -5.49 -37.65 4.78
N ALA A 83 -4.34 -37.62 5.45
CA ALA A 83 -3.29 -38.62 5.34
C ALA A 83 -3.82 -40.03 5.73
N ASP A 84 -3.56 -41.00 4.86
CA ASP A 84 -3.83 -42.43 5.05
C ASP A 84 -3.01 -42.97 6.25
N PRO A 85 -3.63 -43.61 7.26
CA PRO A 85 -2.94 -44.00 8.51
C PRO A 85 -1.92 -45.15 8.37
N ASN A 86 -1.73 -45.75 7.19
CA ASN A 86 -1.04 -47.04 7.07
C ASN A 86 0.41 -47.02 6.54
N GLU A 87 1.08 -45.86 6.42
CA GLU A 87 2.41 -45.80 5.79
C GLU A 87 3.63 -45.75 6.76
N GLN A 88 3.45 -46.07 8.04
CA GLN A 88 4.55 -46.14 9.03
C GLN A 88 4.84 -47.57 9.52
N ASP A 89 5.18 -48.50 8.63
CA ASP A 89 5.89 -49.72 9.05
C ASP A 89 6.66 -50.35 7.89
N SER A 90 7.84 -49.80 7.54
CA SER A 90 8.85 -50.49 6.71
C SER A 90 10.17 -49.71 6.64
N ARG A 91 10.86 -49.53 7.77
CA ARG A 91 12.31 -49.28 7.79
C ARG A 91 12.95 -49.98 9.00
N THR A 92 13.25 -51.26 8.82
CA THR A 92 14.32 -51.98 9.53
C THR A 92 15.53 -52.07 8.62
#